data_AF-A0A1R3WA80-F1
#
_entry.id   AF-A0A1R3WA80-F1
#
_cell.length_a   1.000
_cell.length_b   1.000
_cell.length_c   1.000
_cell.angle_alpha   90.00
_cell.angle_beta   90.00
_cell.angle_gamma   90.00
#
_symmetry.space_group_name_H-M   'P 1'
#
loop_
_entity.id
_entity.type
_entity.pdbx_description
1 polymer ?
#
loop_
_entity_poly.entity_id
_entity_poly.type
_entity_poly.pdbx_seq_one_letter_code
_entity_poly.pdbx_strand_id
1 'polypeptide(L)'
;MAFRTHQCLVRQRTQLINALRGHLAEFGLVAPKGPASLKVLENALADETSDLSETVREMGAIYLEQIARLTEVIERLADELEAASKTDAQLRRLCTTPGIGPVTAGAVAAFAPDLDTFDSGRNFAPWLGLVPRPPAARPSWVRSTRWAKPTFAAC
;
A
#
# COMPACT_ATOMS: atom_id res chain seq x y z
N MET A 1 -8.44 -17.15 -3.85
CA MET A 1 -8.93 -16.10 -4.79
C MET A 1 -9.36 -14.82 -4.06
N ALA A 2 -10.17 -14.88 -2.99
CA ALA A 2 -10.68 -13.71 -2.26
C ALA A 2 -9.62 -12.63 -1.92
N PHE A 3 -8.47 -13.01 -1.32
CA PHE A 3 -7.42 -12.03 -0.99
C PHE A 3 -6.83 -11.34 -2.23
N ARG A 4 -6.61 -12.10 -3.32
CA ARG A 4 -6.11 -11.53 -4.58
C ARG A 4 -7.12 -10.58 -5.20
N THR A 5 -8.41 -10.93 -5.16
CA THR A 5 -9.51 -10.06 -5.60
C THR A 5 -9.54 -8.78 -4.78
N HIS A 6 -9.53 -8.87 -3.44
CA HIS A 6 -9.46 -7.71 -2.55
C HIS A 6 -8.28 -6.79 -2.90
N GLN A 7 -7.07 -7.34 -3.02
CA GLN A 7 -5.88 -6.56 -3.40
C GLN A 7 -6.00 -5.90 -4.78
N CYS A 8 -6.63 -6.58 -5.75
CA CYS A 8 -6.89 -6.01 -7.07
C CYS A 8 -7.82 -4.78 -6.97
N LEU A 9 -8.95 -4.93 -6.26
CA LEU A 9 -9.93 -3.85 -6.11
C LEU A 9 -9.38 -2.66 -5.33
N VAL A 10 -8.54 -2.89 -4.30
CA VAL A 10 -7.85 -1.83 -3.57
C VAL A 10 -6.97 -0.99 -4.50
N ARG A 11 -6.24 -1.63 -5.43
CA ARG A 11 -5.43 -0.92 -6.43
C ARG A 11 -6.29 -0.15 -7.41
N GLN A 12 -7.39 -0.74 -7.90
CA GLN A 12 -8.33 -0.06 -8.80
C GLN A 12 -8.95 1.17 -8.14
N ARG A 13 -9.40 1.07 -6.88
CA ARG A 13 -9.91 2.23 -6.12
C ARG A 13 -8.86 3.34 -6.03
N THR A 14 -7.61 2.97 -5.72
CA THR A 14 -6.50 3.93 -5.64
C THR A 14 -6.23 4.60 -7.00
N GLN A 15 -6.31 3.83 -8.09
CA GLN A 15 -6.17 4.35 -9.45
C GLN A 15 -7.26 5.37 -9.78
N LEU A 16 -8.53 5.09 -9.46
CA LEU A 16 -9.64 6.03 -9.67
C LEU A 16 -9.48 7.31 -8.86
N ILE A 17 -9.10 7.22 -7.58
CA ILE A 17 -8.83 8.40 -6.74
C ILE A 17 -7.72 9.26 -7.36
N ASN A 18 -6.65 8.62 -7.84
CA ASN A 18 -5.54 9.34 -8.48
C ASN A 18 -5.93 9.97 -9.81
N ALA A 19 -6.76 9.29 -10.62
CA ALA A 19 -7.30 9.83 -11.87
C ALA A 19 -8.19 11.04 -11.60
N LEU A 20 -9.16 10.91 -10.69
CA LEU A 20 -10.03 12.02 -10.28
C LEU A 20 -9.22 13.22 -9.79
N ARG A 21 -8.25 12.99 -8.90
CA ARG A 21 -7.35 14.05 -8.41
C ARG A 21 -6.56 14.71 -9.54
N GLY A 22 -6.10 13.94 -10.53
CA GLY A 22 -5.38 14.46 -11.68
C GLY A 22 -6.27 15.34 -12.55
N HIS A 23 -7.47 14.87 -12.88
CA HIS A 23 -8.44 15.61 -13.69
C HIS A 23 -8.89 16.90 -13.01
N LEU A 24 -9.22 16.88 -11.72
CA LEU A 24 -9.63 18.10 -11.03
C LEU A 24 -8.49 19.09 -10.84
N ALA A 25 -7.22 18.65 -10.84
CA ALA A 25 -6.08 19.55 -10.80
C ALA A 25 -5.94 20.40 -12.08
N GLU A 26 -6.41 19.91 -13.24
CA GLU A 26 -6.45 20.69 -14.49
C GLU A 26 -7.39 21.90 -14.39
N PHE A 27 -8.38 21.82 -13.50
CA PHE A 27 -9.34 22.90 -13.21
C PHE A 27 -8.95 23.71 -11.96
N GLY A 28 -7.69 23.63 -11.52
CA GLY A 28 -7.16 24.39 -10.39
C GLY A 28 -7.43 23.77 -9.02
N LEU A 29 -8.07 22.60 -8.95
CA LEU A 29 -8.37 21.95 -7.69
C LEU A 29 -7.27 20.99 -7.24
N VAL A 30 -6.41 21.46 -6.34
CA VAL A 30 -5.27 20.68 -5.84
C VAL A 30 -5.62 20.03 -4.51
N ALA A 31 -5.92 18.74 -4.52
CA ALA A 31 -6.09 17.95 -3.30
C ALA A 31 -4.76 17.35 -2.79
N PRO A 32 -4.57 17.27 -1.45
CA PRO A 32 -3.38 16.64 -0.85
C PRO A 32 -3.33 15.14 -1.15
N LYS A 33 -2.14 14.54 -1.16
CA LYS A 33 -2.00 13.08 -1.27
C LYS A 33 -2.44 12.41 0.04
N GLY A 34 -3.05 11.22 -0.08
CA GLY A 34 -3.38 10.37 1.07
C GLY A 34 -4.87 10.31 1.39
N PRO A 35 -5.26 9.78 2.56
CA PRO A 35 -6.65 9.43 2.89
C PRO A 35 -7.59 10.64 2.94
N ALA A 36 -7.08 11.83 3.27
CA ALA A 36 -7.87 13.06 3.25
C ALA A 36 -8.21 13.56 1.84
N SER A 37 -7.54 13.07 0.80
CA SER A 37 -7.72 13.52 -0.58
C SER A 37 -9.16 13.36 -1.05
N LEU A 38 -9.77 12.20 -0.80
CA LEU A 38 -11.07 11.87 -1.37
C LEU A 38 -12.17 12.81 -0.84
N LYS A 39 -12.18 13.05 0.46
CA LYS A 39 -13.15 13.96 1.09
C LYS A 39 -13.03 15.41 0.60
N VAL A 40 -11.81 15.86 0.30
CA VAL A 40 -11.59 17.18 -0.30
C VAL A 40 -12.17 17.25 -1.72
N LEU A 41 -11.97 16.20 -2.52
CA LEU A 41 -12.51 16.12 -3.88
C LEU A 41 -14.04 16.05 -3.87
N GLU A 42 -14.63 15.26 -2.97
CA GLU A 42 -16.08 15.17 -2.76
C GLU A 42 -16.69 16.53 -2.41
N ASN A 43 -16.12 17.22 -1.41
CA ASN A 43 -16.61 18.52 -0.98
C ASN A 43 -16.56 19.55 -2.11
N ALA A 44 -15.50 19.54 -2.91
CA ALA A 44 -15.34 20.50 -3.99
C ALA A 44 -16.31 20.27 -5.16
N LEU A 45 -16.64 19.00 -5.45
CA LEU A 45 -17.64 18.64 -6.45
C LEU A 45 -19.06 18.95 -5.96
N ALA A 46 -19.31 18.88 -4.66
CA ALA A 46 -20.59 19.25 -4.05
C ALA A 46 -20.76 20.76 -3.83
N ASP A 47 -19.68 21.54 -3.83
CA ASP A 47 -19.72 22.99 -3.63
C ASP A 47 -20.16 23.71 -4.92
N GLU A 48 -21.44 24.10 -4.99
CA GLU A 48 -22.02 24.86 -6.10
C GLU A 48 -21.34 26.22 -6.36
N THR A 49 -20.58 26.74 -5.38
CA THR A 49 -19.85 28.01 -5.52
C THR A 49 -18.48 27.86 -6.17
N SER A 50 -18.02 26.62 -6.40
CA SER A 50 -16.73 26.39 -7.05
C SER A 50 -16.78 26.66 -8.57
N ASP A 51 -15.66 27.13 -9.13
CA ASP A 51 -15.52 27.48 -10.56
C ASP A 51 -15.56 26.27 -11.52
N LEU A 52 -15.94 25.08 -11.03
CA LEU A 52 -16.07 23.88 -11.84
C LEU A 52 -17.32 23.95 -12.72
N SER A 53 -17.14 23.66 -14.01
CA SER A 53 -18.27 23.53 -14.95
C SER A 53 -19.14 22.32 -14.61
N GLU A 54 -20.42 22.39 -15.00
CA GLU A 54 -21.39 21.32 -14.75
C GLU A 54 -20.92 19.97 -15.31
N THR A 55 -20.38 19.97 -16.54
CA THR A 55 -19.84 18.75 -17.17
C THR A 55 -18.71 18.11 -16.35
N VAL A 56 -17.85 18.92 -15.73
CA VAL A 56 -16.76 18.40 -14.87
C VAL A 56 -17.33 17.79 -13.59
N ARG A 57 -18.39 18.39 -13.03
CA ARG A 57 -19.09 17.85 -11.85
C ARG A 57 -19.75 16.51 -12.16
N GLU A 58 -20.46 16.41 -13.28
CA GLU A 58 -21.07 15.16 -13.75
C GLU A 58 -20.03 14.04 -13.92
N MET A 59 -18.90 14.33 -14.59
CA MET A 59 -17.82 13.35 -14.74
C MET A 59 -17.19 12.98 -13.39
N GLY A 60 -16.99 13.95 -12.51
CA GLY A 60 -16.49 13.73 -11.16
C GLY A 60 -17.41 12.83 -10.33
N ALA A 61 -18.72 13.01 -10.44
CA ALA A 61 -19.72 12.19 -9.76
C ALA A 61 -19.63 10.71 -10.19
N ILE A 62 -19.39 10.43 -11.47
CA ILE A 62 -19.18 9.06 -11.97
C ILE A 62 -17.97 8.40 -11.29
N TYR A 63 -16.85 9.13 -11.15
CA TYR A 63 -15.68 8.62 -10.43
C TYR A 63 -16.00 8.34 -8.96
N LEU A 64 -16.69 9.27 -8.28
CA LEU A 64 -17.06 9.12 -6.87
C LEU A 64 -17.97 7.90 -6.64
N GLU A 65 -18.97 7.69 -7.50
CA GLU A 65 -19.86 6.54 -7.42
C GLU A 65 -19.09 5.22 -7.56
N GLN A 66 -18.17 5.14 -8.53
CA GLN A 66 -17.33 3.95 -8.71
C GLN A 66 -16.40 3.71 -7.52
N ILE A 67 -15.81 4.77 -6.96
CA ILE A 67 -14.95 4.70 -5.77
C ILE A 67 -15.74 4.21 -4.55
N ALA A 68 -16.96 4.71 -4.35
CA ALA A 68 -17.85 4.29 -3.28
C ALA A 68 -18.19 2.80 -3.42
N ARG A 69 -18.62 2.38 -4.61
CA ARG A 69 -18.96 0.97 -4.88
C ARG A 69 -17.78 0.02 -4.68
N LEU A 70 -16.58 0.41 -5.13
CA LEU A 70 -15.37 -0.37 -4.86
C LEU A 70 -15.07 -0.45 -3.37
N THR A 71 -15.28 0.65 -2.62
CA THR A 71 -15.05 0.68 -1.17
C THR A 71 -15.95 -0.30 -0.44
N GLU A 72 -17.25 -0.32 -0.74
CA GLU A 72 -18.19 -1.28 -0.15
C GLU A 72 -17.79 -2.74 -0.41
N VAL A 73 -17.40 -3.06 -1.66
CA VAL A 73 -16.99 -4.42 -2.03
C VAL A 73 -15.68 -4.80 -1.35
N ILE A 74 -14.73 -3.86 -1.24
CA ILE A 74 -13.46 -4.07 -0.54
C ILE A 74 -13.71 -4.37 0.93
N GLU A 75 -14.55 -3.58 1.61
CA GLU A 75 -14.88 -3.76 3.02
C GLU A 75 -15.55 -5.11 3.27
N ARG A 76 -16.55 -5.48 2.45
CA ARG A 76 -17.16 -6.82 2.53
C ARG A 76 -16.15 -7.95 2.36
N LEU A 77 -15.26 -7.86 1.37
CA LEU A 77 -14.22 -8.87 1.16
C LEU A 77 -13.21 -8.90 2.31
N ALA A 78 -12.92 -7.75 2.93
CA ALA A 78 -12.04 -7.68 4.09
C ALA A 78 -12.66 -8.41 5.30
N ASP A 79 -13.95 -8.21 5.55
CA ASP A 79 -14.69 -8.89 6.62
C ASP A 79 -14.74 -10.41 6.39
N GLU A 80 -15.02 -10.84 5.16
CA GLU A 80 -15.01 -12.27 4.77
C GLU A 80 -13.62 -12.90 4.97
N LEU A 81 -12.55 -12.18 4.61
CA LEU A 81 -11.18 -12.64 4.81
C LEU A 81 -10.81 -12.71 6.29
N GLU A 82 -11.24 -11.74 7.10
CA GLU A 82 -11.02 -11.77 8.54
C GLU A 82 -11.75 -12.96 9.18
N ALA A 83 -13.02 -13.19 8.82
CA ALA A 83 -13.79 -14.33 9.30
C ALA A 83 -13.13 -15.66 8.90
N ALA A 84 -12.68 -15.80 7.66
CA ALA A 84 -11.97 -16.98 7.19
C ALA A 84 -10.65 -17.21 7.97
N SER A 85 -9.92 -16.13 8.28
CA SER A 85 -8.66 -16.22 9.05
C SER A 85 -8.84 -16.74 10.48
N LYS A 86 -10.04 -16.59 11.07
CA LYS A 86 -10.37 -17.08 12.41
C LYS A 86 -10.75 -18.57 12.41
N THR A 87 -11.19 -19.10 11.28
CA THR A 87 -11.64 -20.50 11.16
C THR A 87 -10.55 -21.41 10.61
N ASP A 88 -9.66 -20.87 9.76
CA ASP A 88 -8.55 -21.61 9.17
C ASP A 88 -7.39 -21.79 10.17
N ALA A 89 -7.10 -23.06 10.49
CA ALA A 89 -6.05 -23.43 11.42
C ALA A 89 -4.64 -22.99 10.94
N GLN A 90 -4.38 -22.94 9.63
CA GLN A 90 -3.11 -22.48 9.09
C GLN A 90 -2.96 -20.97 9.23
N LEU A 91 -4.00 -20.19 8.91
CA LEU A 91 -3.99 -18.73 9.08
C LEU A 91 -3.87 -18.32 10.55
N ARG A 92 -4.59 -19.00 11.45
CA ARG A 92 -4.44 -18.80 12.90
C ARG A 92 -3.02 -19.05 13.38
N ARG A 93 -2.40 -20.12 12.89
CA ARG A 93 -1.02 -20.48 13.26
C ARG A 93 0.02 -19.50 12.71
N LEU A 94 -0.24 -18.90 11.55
CA LEU A 94 0.60 -17.81 11.04
C LEU A 94 0.49 -16.56 11.93
N CYS A 95 -0.73 -16.21 12.35
CA CYS A 95 -1.00 -15.05 13.21
C CYS A 95 -0.42 -15.14 14.62
N THR A 96 0.02 -16.31 15.10
CA THR A 96 0.72 -16.42 16.40
C THR A 96 2.18 -15.96 16.32
N THR A 97 2.71 -15.75 15.11
CA THR A 97 4.08 -15.27 14.93
C THR A 97 4.14 -13.75 15.19
N PRO A 98 5.05 -13.26 16.05
CA PRO A 98 5.21 -11.84 16.30
C PRO A 98 5.40 -11.04 15.01
N GLY A 99 4.56 -10.02 14.78
CA GLY A 99 4.59 -9.19 13.57
C GLY A 99 3.79 -9.73 12.37
N ILE A 100 3.19 -10.92 12.46
CA ILE A 100 2.29 -11.47 11.43
C ILE A 100 0.85 -11.32 11.92
N GLY A 101 0.10 -10.38 11.33
CA GLY A 101 -1.33 -10.22 11.56
C GLY A 101 -2.19 -10.90 10.47
N PRO A 102 -3.53 -10.86 10.59
CA PRO A 102 -4.45 -11.51 9.65
C PRO A 102 -4.23 -11.11 8.17
N VAL A 103 -3.89 -9.84 7.93
CA VAL A 103 -3.59 -9.34 6.58
C VAL A 103 -2.31 -9.97 6.03
N THR A 104 -1.24 -10.02 6.83
CA THR A 104 0.04 -10.62 6.45
C THR A 104 -0.08 -12.13 6.29
N ALA A 105 -0.78 -12.81 7.21
CA ALA A 105 -1.06 -14.24 7.12
C ALA A 105 -1.88 -14.58 5.86
N GLY A 106 -2.91 -13.78 5.56
CA GLY A 106 -3.69 -13.91 4.33
C GLY A 106 -2.86 -13.67 3.07
N ALA A 107 -1.92 -12.72 3.10
CA ALA A 107 -0.99 -12.50 1.99
C ALA A 107 -0.08 -13.71 1.77
N VAL A 108 0.45 -14.29 2.85
CA VAL A 108 1.27 -15.51 2.78
C VAL A 108 0.46 -16.66 2.20
N ALA A 109 -0.75 -16.94 2.72
CA ALA A 109 -1.59 -18.01 2.18
C ALA A 109 -1.99 -17.78 0.70
N ALA A 110 -2.12 -16.53 0.27
CA ALA A 110 -2.54 -16.20 -1.09
C ALA A 110 -1.39 -16.17 -2.11
N PHE A 111 -0.16 -15.88 -1.70
CA PHE A 111 0.97 -15.61 -2.59
C PHE A 111 2.20 -16.47 -2.35
N ALA A 112 2.31 -17.14 -1.20
CA ALA A 112 3.41 -18.06 -0.99
C ALA A 112 3.35 -19.18 -2.04
N PRO A 113 4.49 -19.52 -2.66
CA PRO A 113 4.59 -20.79 -3.35
C PRO A 113 4.39 -21.92 -2.35
N ASP A 114 4.14 -23.13 -2.84
CA ASP A 114 3.96 -24.30 -1.98
C ASP A 114 5.08 -24.38 -0.94
N LEU A 115 4.75 -24.46 0.34
CA LEU A 115 5.73 -24.38 1.42
C LEU A 115 6.74 -25.52 1.35
N ASP A 116 6.36 -26.64 0.72
CA ASP A 116 7.23 -27.79 0.46
C ASP A 116 8.35 -27.49 -0.55
N THR A 117 8.28 -26.37 -1.28
CA THR A 117 9.39 -25.90 -2.12
C THR A 117 10.54 -25.27 -1.32
N PHE A 118 10.38 -25.04 -0.01
CA PHE A 118 11.44 -24.55 0.86
C PHE A 118 11.96 -25.66 1.77
N ASP A 119 13.28 -25.94 1.73
CA ASP A 119 13.88 -26.97 2.58
C ASP A 119 13.73 -26.69 4.09
N SER A 120 13.55 -25.43 4.48
CA SER A 120 13.32 -25.02 5.86
C SER A 120 12.73 -23.62 5.96
N GLY A 121 12.14 -23.30 7.11
CA GLY A 121 11.68 -21.94 7.42
C GLY A 121 12.79 -20.87 7.34
N ARG A 122 14.06 -21.27 7.48
CA ARG A 122 15.22 -20.38 7.29
C ARG A 122 15.39 -19.95 5.84
N ASN A 123 15.00 -20.79 4.89
CA ASN A 123 15.03 -20.48 3.46
C ASN A 123 13.77 -19.69 3.03
N PHE A 124 12.69 -19.79 3.80
CA PHE A 124 11.46 -19.02 3.60
C PHE A 124 11.54 -17.58 4.14
N ALA A 125 12.20 -17.36 5.28
CA ALA A 125 12.30 -16.03 5.91
C ALA A 125 12.90 -14.92 5.00
N PRO A 126 13.91 -15.18 4.15
CA PRO A 126 14.39 -14.22 3.15
C PRO A 126 13.33 -13.86 2.10
N TRP A 127 12.50 -14.81 1.65
CA TRP A 127 11.40 -14.55 0.72
C TRP A 127 10.33 -13.65 1.34
N LEU A 128 10.04 -13.84 2.64
CA LEU A 128 9.15 -12.95 3.39
C LEU A 128 9.74 -11.57 3.70
N GLY A 129 11.05 -11.35 3.46
CA GLY A 129 11.74 -10.12 3.86
C GLY A 129 11.95 -9.98 5.38
N LEU A 130 11.86 -11.08 6.13
CA LEU A 130 12.05 -11.10 7.59
C LEU A 130 13.53 -11.15 8.02
N VAL A 131 14.44 -11.39 7.07
CA VAL A 131 15.89 -11.39 7.33
C VAL A 131 16.45 -10.01 7.00
N PRO A 132 17.15 -9.34 7.93
CA PRO A 132 17.79 -8.07 7.66
C PRO A 132 18.77 -8.21 6.49
N ARG A 133 18.65 -7.33 5.50
CA ARG A 133 19.56 -7.30 4.36
C ARG A 133 20.98 -7.10 4.91
N PRO A 134 21.94 -8.01 4.63
CA PRO A 134 23.31 -7.80 5.07
C PRO A 134 23.80 -6.46 4.52
N PRO A 135 24.50 -5.65 5.34
CA PRO A 135 25.05 -4.40 4.86
C PRO A 135 25.90 -4.68 3.62
N ALA A 136 25.75 -3.84 2.59
CA ALA A 136 26.57 -3.95 1.40
C ALA A 136 28.03 -4.05 1.81
N ALA A 137 28.75 -5.03 1.25
CA ALA A 137 30.19 -5.17 1.49
C ALA A 137 30.84 -3.81 1.23
N ARG A 138 31.55 -3.28 2.23
CA ARG A 138 32.24 -2.00 2.10
C ARG A 138 33.14 -2.09 0.85
N PRO A 139 33.02 -1.17 -0.12
CA PRO A 139 33.86 -1.19 -1.30
C PRO A 139 35.34 -1.19 -0.90
N SER A 140 36.14 -2.02 -1.55
CA SER A 140 37.55 -2.29 -1.22
C SER A 140 38.42 -1.03 -1.14
N TRP A 141 38.03 0.04 -1.84
CA TRP A 141 38.71 1.33 -1.87
C TRP A 141 38.54 2.18 -0.59
N VAL A 142 37.65 1.80 0.34
CA VAL A 142 37.49 2.47 1.64
C VAL A 142 38.62 2.10 2.63
N ARG A 143 39.49 1.14 2.31
CA ARG A 143 40.66 0.78 3.14
C ARG A 143 41.95 1.55 2.81
N SER A 144 42.04 2.31 1.71
CA SER A 144 43.31 2.91 1.28
C SER A 144 43.46 4.42 1.51
N THR A 145 42.41 5.14 1.92
CA THR A 145 42.53 6.58 2.12
C THR A 145 42.88 6.94 3.56
N ARG A 146 44.19 6.88 3.85
CA ARG A 146 44.82 7.59 4.96
C ARG A 146 44.73 9.11 4.69
N TRP A 147 43.55 9.71 4.88
CA TRP A 147 43.44 11.18 4.93
C TRP A 147 43.99 11.66 6.27
N ALA A 148 45.06 12.45 6.17
CA ALA A 148 45.59 13.24 7.26
C ALA A 148 44.47 14.11 7.88
N LYS A 149 44.43 14.16 9.21
CA LYS A 149 43.56 15.09 9.92
C LYS A 149 43.94 16.53 9.54
N PRO A 150 43.01 17.40 9.15
CA PRO A 150 43.29 18.82 9.17
C PRO A 150 43.33 19.26 10.64
N THR A 151 44.52 19.64 11.11
CA THR A 151 44.67 20.47 12.31
C THR A 151 43.97 21.80 12.04
N PHE A 152 42.80 21.98 12.64
CA PHE A 152 42.22 23.31 12.83
C PHE A 152 43.14 24.06 13.82
N ALA A 153 43.94 24.99 13.30
CA ALA A 153 44.58 26.01 14.11
C ALA A 153 43.63 27.20 14.22
N ALA A 154 43.33 27.57 15.47
CA ALA A 154 42.62 28.80 15.80
C ALA A 154 43.50 30.02 15.53
N CYS A 155 42.93 31.03 14.88
CA CYS A 155 43.18 32.46 15.02
C CYS A 155 42.01 33.22 14.37
#